data_AF-A0A6G2W3N6-F1
#
_entry.id   AF-A0A6G2W3N6-F1
#
_cell.length_a   1.000
_cell.length_b   1.000
_cell.length_c   1.000
_cell.angle_alpha   90.00
_cell.angle_beta   90.00
_cell.angle_gamma   90.00
#
_symmetry.space_group_name_H-M   'P 1'
#
loop_
_entity.id
_entity.type
_entity.pdbx_description
1 polymer ?
#
loop_
_entity_poly.entity_id
_entity_poly.type
_entity_poly.pdbx_seq_one_letter_code
_entity_poly.pdbx_strand_id
1 'polypeptide(L)'
;MTLMTFSLVNGGFAGDPAHSIGRADAYDDAKTLTLEQLVVRAGTYADYHPGLAYAVGYMDHVIEIRLEQDVTAGAETELAWADRATTTATP
;
A
#
# COMPACT_ATOMS: atom_id res chain seq x y z
N MET A 1 -26.27 12.57 3.11
CA MET A 1 -25.14 11.64 3.35
C MET A 1 -23.88 12.49 3.36
N THR A 2 -23.22 12.61 4.51
CA THR A 2 -22.02 13.43 4.66
C THR A 2 -20.81 12.57 4.35
N LEU A 3 -20.14 12.86 3.23
CA LEU A 3 -18.82 12.30 2.91
C LEU A 3 -17.83 12.84 3.96
N MET A 4 -17.44 12.01 4.92
CA MET A 4 -16.25 12.31 5.73
C MET A 4 -15.02 12.03 4.87
N THR A 5 -14.52 13.08 4.21
CA THR A 5 -13.19 13.06 3.60
C THR A 5 -12.17 13.02 4.74
N PHE A 6 -11.53 11.87 4.93
CA PHE A 6 -10.30 11.79 5.71
C PHE A 6 -9.24 12.59 4.95
N SER A 7 -9.08 13.87 5.29
CA SER A 7 -7.88 14.60 4.89
C SER A 7 -6.74 13.99 5.68
N LEU A 8 -6.01 13.07 5.03
CA LEU A 8 -4.67 12.69 5.48
C LEU A 8 -3.91 13.99 5.72
N VAL A 9 -3.30 14.10 6.89
CA VAL A 9 -2.38 15.19 7.24
C VAL A 9 -1.47 15.39 6.03
N ASN A 10 -1.50 16.62 5.49
CA ASN A 10 -0.72 17.06 4.35
C ASN A 10 0.77 16.96 4.72
N GLY A 11 1.32 15.74 4.62
CA GLY A 11 2.76 15.48 4.65
C GLY A 11 3.38 16.30 3.51
N GLY A 12 4.54 16.90 3.76
CA GLY A 12 5.04 18.10 3.08
C GLY A 12 5.15 18.12 1.55
N PHE A 13 4.71 17.07 0.83
CA PHE A 13 4.72 16.94 -0.62
C PHE A 13 3.36 16.60 -1.27
N ALA A 14 2.25 16.48 -0.54
CA ALA A 14 0.98 16.03 -1.15
C ALA A 14 0.36 17.02 -2.17
N GLY A 15 0.89 18.25 -2.24
CA GLY A 15 0.57 19.23 -3.29
C GLY A 15 1.63 19.33 -4.41
N ASP A 16 2.73 18.57 -4.33
CA ASP A 16 3.80 18.56 -5.31
C ASP A 16 3.43 17.63 -6.48
N PRO A 17 3.44 18.10 -7.74
CA PRO A 17 3.21 17.25 -8.90
C PRO A 17 4.11 16.01 -8.93
N ALA A 18 5.38 16.13 -8.52
CA ALA A 18 6.31 15.01 -8.50
C ALA A 18 5.89 13.90 -7.53
N HIS A 19 5.25 14.24 -6.42
CA HIS A 19 4.69 13.25 -5.48
C HIS A 19 3.57 12.44 -6.12
N SER A 20 2.64 13.11 -6.81
CA SER A 20 1.55 12.44 -7.52
C SER A 20 2.05 11.53 -8.66
N ILE A 21 3.13 11.93 -9.34
CA ILE A 21 3.78 11.11 -10.37
C ILE A 21 4.41 9.86 -9.73
N GLY A 22 5.16 10.02 -8.64
CA GLY A 22 5.75 8.87 -7.94
C GLY A 22 4.71 7.85 -7.47
N ARG A 23 3.55 8.34 -6.98
CA ARG A 23 2.41 7.48 -6.64
C ARG A 23 1.84 6.75 -7.85
N ALA A 24 1.67 7.44 -8.98
CA ALA A 24 1.15 6.84 -10.21
C ALA A 24 2.08 5.75 -10.76
N ASP A 25 3.39 5.99 -10.74
CA ASP A 25 4.38 5.01 -11.21
C ASP A 25 4.39 3.77 -10.30
N ALA A 26 4.31 3.94 -8.98
CA ALA A 26 4.16 2.82 -8.05
C ALA A 26 2.89 2.00 -8.32
N TYR A 27 1.78 2.67 -8.63
CA TYR A 27 0.50 2.02 -8.95
C TYR A 27 0.58 1.20 -10.25
N ASP A 28 1.27 1.71 -11.26
CA ASP A 28 1.49 0.99 -12.50
C ASP A 28 2.46 -0.18 -12.32
N ASP A 29 3.54 0.02 -11.58
CA ASP A 29 4.51 -1.03 -11.26
C ASP A 29 3.89 -2.17 -10.46
N ALA A 30 2.97 -1.87 -9.53
CA ALA A 30 2.26 -2.87 -8.72
C ALA A 30 1.42 -3.86 -9.54
N LYS A 31 1.12 -3.55 -10.81
CA LYS A 31 0.45 -4.49 -11.73
C LYS A 31 1.36 -5.61 -12.21
N THR A 32 2.68 -5.44 -12.08
CA THR A 32 3.69 -6.37 -12.63
C THR A 32 4.72 -6.84 -11.63
N LEU A 33 4.96 -6.07 -10.57
CA LEU A 33 5.97 -6.35 -9.55
C LEU A 33 5.33 -6.84 -8.25
N THR A 34 6.07 -7.68 -7.52
CA THR A 34 5.69 -8.09 -6.17
C THR A 34 5.95 -6.98 -5.16
N LEU A 35 5.30 -7.03 -3.99
CA LEU A 35 5.51 -6.05 -2.92
C LEU A 35 6.99 -5.93 -2.52
N GLU A 36 7.72 -7.04 -2.43
CA GLU A 36 9.16 -7.02 -2.11
C GLU A 36 9.98 -6.30 -3.18
N GLN A 37 9.67 -6.50 -4.46
CA GLN A 37 10.32 -5.80 -5.57
C GLN A 37 10.01 -4.29 -5.53
N LEU A 38 8.77 -3.94 -5.21
CA LEU A 38 8.37 -2.54 -5.02
C LEU A 38 9.12 -1.88 -3.85
N VAL A 39 9.31 -2.59 -2.73
CA VAL A 39 10.08 -2.08 -1.57
C VAL A 39 11.54 -1.86 -1.93
N VAL A 40 12.18 -2.78 -2.66
CA VAL A 40 13.56 -2.60 -3.13
C VAL A 40 13.67 -1.40 -4.07
N ARG A 41 12.72 -1.24 -4.99
CA ARG A 41 12.67 -0.11 -5.91
C ARG A 41 12.43 1.22 -5.18
N ALA A 42 11.54 1.23 -4.20
CA ALA A 42 11.29 2.38 -3.32
C ALA A 42 12.56 2.82 -2.58
N GLY A 43 13.33 1.86 -2.03
CA GLY A 43 14.64 2.15 -1.42
C GLY A 43 15.63 2.72 -2.43
N THR A 44 15.68 2.17 -3.64
CA THR A 44 16.52 2.69 -4.73
C THR A 44 16.15 4.13 -5.09
N TYR A 45 14.87 4.48 -5.12
CA TYR A 45 14.43 5.85 -5.37
C TYR A 45 14.75 6.78 -4.20
N ALA A 46 14.67 6.30 -2.96
CA ALA A 46 15.06 7.10 -1.79
C ALA A 46 16.55 7.48 -1.84
N ASP A 47 17.41 6.57 -2.32
CA ASP A 47 18.87 6.77 -2.35
C ASP A 47 19.34 7.56 -3.58
N TYR A 48 18.71 7.37 -4.74
CA TYR A 48 19.26 7.85 -6.03
C TYR A 48 18.34 8.75 -6.85
N HIS A 49 17.04 8.85 -6.53
CA HIS A 49 16.13 9.68 -7.34
C HIS A 49 16.36 11.17 -7.02
N PRO A 50 16.53 12.03 -8.04
CA PRO A 50 16.79 13.45 -7.81
C PRO A 50 15.60 14.21 -7.21
N GLY A 51 14.39 13.69 -7.36
CA GLY A 51 13.16 14.26 -6.80
C GLY A 51 12.74 13.54 -5.53
N LEU A 52 12.95 14.18 -4.37
CA LEU A 52 12.54 13.64 -3.06
C LEU A 52 11.01 13.46 -2.99
N ALA A 53 10.24 14.43 -3.49
CA ALA A 53 8.78 14.36 -3.53
C ALA A 53 8.28 13.12 -4.30
N TYR A 54 8.92 12.80 -5.44
CA TYR A 54 8.64 11.58 -6.20
C TYR A 54 8.94 10.32 -5.40
N ALA A 55 10.13 10.24 -4.79
CA ALA A 55 10.51 9.07 -4.00
C ALA A 55 9.54 8.83 -2.83
N VAL A 56 9.13 9.90 -2.14
CA VAL A 56 8.11 9.84 -1.08
C VAL A 56 6.77 9.39 -1.63
N GLY A 57 6.32 9.93 -2.77
CA GLY A 57 5.08 9.50 -3.40
C GLY A 57 5.08 8.02 -3.77
N TYR A 58 6.17 7.54 -4.36
CA TYR A 58 6.33 6.13 -4.67
C TYR A 58 6.27 5.26 -3.39
N MET A 59 7.00 5.64 -2.33
CA MET A 59 6.98 4.93 -1.05
C MET A 59 5.60 4.90 -0.40
N ASP A 60 4.87 6.02 -0.40
CA ASP A 60 3.54 6.12 0.21
C ASP A 60 2.58 5.08 -0.38
N HIS A 61 2.60 4.91 -1.71
CA HIS A 61 1.73 3.92 -2.36
C HIS A 61 2.18 2.48 -2.08
N VAL A 62 3.49 2.22 -2.00
CA VAL A 62 3.99 0.89 -1.59
C VAL A 62 3.56 0.54 -0.16
N ILE A 63 3.52 1.51 0.75
CA ILE A 63 3.02 1.33 2.11
C ILE A 63 1.52 1.01 2.10
N GLU A 64 0.73 1.70 1.28
CA GLU A 64 -0.70 1.39 1.12
C GLU A 64 -0.93 -0.06 0.67
N ILE A 65 -0.22 -0.51 -0.37
CA ILE A 65 -0.31 -1.89 -0.86
C ILE A 65 0.04 -2.88 0.25
N ARG A 66 1.09 -2.60 1.03
CA ARG A 66 1.47 -3.45 2.17
C ARG A 66 0.36 -3.55 3.20
N LEU A 67 -0.23 -2.41 3.57
CA LEU A 67 -1.33 -2.38 4.55
C LEU A 67 -2.56 -3.15 4.03
N GLU A 68 -2.89 -3.02 2.74
CA GLU A 68 -3.99 -3.78 2.12
C GLU A 68 -3.73 -5.29 2.15
N GLN A 69 -2.50 -5.73 1.87
CA GLN A 69 -2.12 -7.14 1.95
C GLN A 69 -2.15 -7.66 3.39
N ASP A 70 -1.64 -6.90 4.36
CA ASP A 70 -1.63 -7.28 5.78
C ASP A 70 -3.06 -7.41 6.33
N VAL A 71 -3.97 -6.50 5.96
CA VAL A 71 -5.40 -6.57 6.32
C VAL A 71 -6.07 -7.79 5.69
N THR A 72 -5.80 -8.06 4.42
CA THR A 72 -6.37 -9.22 3.72
C THR A 72 -5.92 -10.54 4.36
N ALA A 73 -4.62 -10.67 4.66
CA ALA A 73 -4.07 -11.86 5.31
C ALA A 73 -4.68 -12.09 6.71
N GLY A 74 -4.93 -11.03 7.46
CA GLY A 74 -5.66 -11.10 8.74
C GLY A 74 -7.08 -11.63 8.57
N ALA A 75 -7.84 -11.08 7.62
CA ALA A 75 -9.22 -11.48 7.35
C ALA A 75 -9.32 -12.94 6.85
N GLU A 76 -8.42 -13.37 5.97
CA GLU A 76 -8.37 -14.76 5.49
C GLU A 76 -8.05 -15.74 6.62
N THR A 77 -7.16 -15.34 7.53
CA THR A 77 -6.85 -16.14 8.71
C THR A 77 -8.11 -16.29 9.57
N GLU A 78 -8.78 -15.20 9.94
CA GLU A 78 -10.02 -15.26 10.74
C GLU A 78 -11.10 -16.15 10.10
N LEU A 79 -11.28 -16.06 8.78
CA LEU A 79 -12.22 -16.91 8.05
C LEU A 79 -11.82 -18.39 8.11
N ALA A 80 -10.53 -18.71 7.94
CA ALA A 80 -10.03 -20.08 8.02
C ALA A 80 -10.21 -20.70 9.42
N TRP A 81 -10.07 -19.89 10.48
CA TRP A 81 -10.37 -20.35 11.85
C TRP A 81 -11.87 -20.59 12.06
N ALA A 82 -12.74 -19.74 11.50
CA ALA A 82 -14.19 -19.91 11.56
C ALA A 82 -14.65 -21.18 10.81
N ASP A 83 -14.13 -21.42 9.62
CA ASP A 83 -14.51 -22.57 8.78
C ASP A 83 -14.06 -23.91 9.40
N ARG A 84 -12.86 -23.93 10.00
CA ARG A 84 -12.40 -25.11 10.77
C ARG A 84 -13.32 -25.42 11.94
N ALA A 85 -13.75 -24.41 12.68
CA ALA A 85 -14.64 -24.58 13.83
C ALA A 85 -16.01 -25.16 13.43
N THR A 86 -16.59 -24.71 12.31
CA THR A 86 -17.85 -25.25 11.77
C THR A 86 -17.70 -26.67 11.25
N THR A 87 -16.57 -27.00 10.61
CA THR A 87 -16.31 -28.35 10.09
C THR A 87 -16.15 -29.37 11.22
N THR A 88 -15.54 -28.99 12.34
CA THR A 88 -15.41 -29.87 13.53
C THR A 88 -16.67 -30.00 14.37
N ALA A 89 -17.69 -29.17 14.13
CA ALA A 89 -18.94 -29.14 14.91
C ALA A 89 -20.08 -29.96 14.29
N THR A 90 -19.85 -30.61 13.14
CA THR A 90 -20.84 -31.51 12.51
C THR A 90 -20.52 -32.96 12.90
N PRO A 91 -21.43 -33.68 13.59
CA PRO A 91 -21.24 -35.08 13.99
C PRO A 91 -21.32 -36.06 12.81
#